data_AF-A0A3S4J8R9-F1
#
_entry.id   AF-A0A3S4J8R9-F1
#
_cell.length_a   1.000
_cell.length_b   1.000
_cell.length_c   1.000
_cell.angle_alpha   90.00
_cell.angle_beta   90.00
_cell.angle_gamma   90.00
#
_symmetry.space_group_name_H-M   'P 1'
#
loop_
_entity.id
_entity.type
_entity.pdbx_description
1 polymer ?
#
loop_
_entity_poly.entity_id
_entity_poly.type
_entity_poly.pdbx_seq_one_letter_code
_entity_poly.pdbx_strand_id
1 'polypeptide(L)'
;MAALITRLGYSKADILHLAELWAQERDPELNFIVGSLYDSGFVEVDDKEARSLQWFRKAAELGQADAQNILGYFYLNGKRGIKRDLQKGGQWYELAAAQGNADALINLGEIYYSGTQVPLDYARAFEFFERAAKMGKSRALNYLAWMYTNGQFVDTDCRKAAELFAQGRTSFADDPHFQVTCEKDRQARAEAVAMREKNLPKLTFNRDRVFGASQGSGYACELEFVVKTDRISSIENLRVSLALKNKAGAMSQQVIAFEPFGLNTQNRNLQGYKSDTLRESTLQPVYQPEFCDVDSYSVTAVTGMVNGKEMDMLKAGIFL
;
A
#
# COMPACT_ATOMS: atom_id res chain seq x y z
N MET A 1 34.44 0.59 -8.99
CA MET A 1 34.83 1.86 -8.33
C MET A 1 35.40 1.62 -6.92
N ALA A 2 34.71 0.90 -6.03
CA ALA A 2 35.20 0.60 -4.67
C ALA A 2 36.62 -0.01 -4.61
N ALA A 3 36.93 -1.02 -5.44
CA ALA A 3 38.25 -1.65 -5.48
C ALA A 3 39.39 -0.74 -5.97
N LEU A 4 39.07 0.33 -6.71
CA LEU A 4 40.05 1.29 -7.22
C LEU A 4 40.42 2.33 -6.14
N ILE A 5 39.42 2.77 -5.35
CA ILE A 5 39.58 3.77 -4.30
C ILE A 5 40.38 3.20 -3.11
N THR A 6 40.18 1.92 -2.77
CA THR A 6 40.98 1.24 -1.74
C THR A 6 42.45 1.12 -2.12
N ARG A 7 42.79 1.01 -3.41
CA ARG A 7 44.19 1.03 -3.88
C ARG A 7 44.86 2.41 -3.75
N LEU A 8 44.08 3.48 -3.67
CA LEU A 8 44.54 4.84 -3.38
C LEU A 8 44.66 5.12 -1.87
N GLY A 9 44.38 4.13 -1.01
CA GLY A 9 44.54 4.23 0.44
C GLY A 9 43.30 4.68 1.21
N TYR A 10 42.18 4.97 0.53
CA TYR A 10 40.94 5.38 1.20
C TYR A 10 40.10 4.17 1.62
N SER A 11 39.79 4.11 2.91
CA SER A 11 38.82 3.17 3.49
C SER A 11 37.39 3.60 3.21
N LYS A 12 36.41 2.71 3.48
CA LYS A 12 34.99 3.07 3.40
C LYS A 12 34.62 4.20 4.36
N ALA A 13 35.27 4.25 5.53
CA ALA A 13 35.07 5.33 6.49
C ALA A 13 35.59 6.66 5.94
N ASP A 14 36.74 6.67 5.24
CA ASP A 14 37.25 7.88 4.61
C ASP A 14 36.33 8.37 3.48
N ILE A 15 35.77 7.45 2.69
CA ILE A 15 34.79 7.79 1.64
C ILE A 15 33.54 8.42 2.27
N LEU A 16 32.99 7.81 3.33
CA LEU A 16 31.82 8.34 4.02
C LEU A 16 32.11 9.72 4.62
N HIS A 17 33.27 9.88 5.28
CA HIS A 17 33.66 11.15 5.88
C HIS A 17 33.81 12.27 4.84
N LEU A 18 34.45 11.99 3.70
CA LEU A 18 34.54 12.94 2.60
C LEU A 18 33.16 13.30 2.03
N ALA A 19 32.28 12.31 1.86
CA ALA A 19 30.91 12.54 1.39
C ALA A 19 30.12 13.42 2.37
N GLU A 20 30.26 13.20 3.69
CA GLU A 20 29.64 14.03 4.71
C GLU A 20 30.13 15.47 4.68
N LEU A 21 31.44 15.69 4.50
CA LEU A 21 32.03 17.02 4.41
C LEU A 21 31.49 17.78 3.19
N TRP A 22 31.43 17.13 2.03
CA TRP A 22 30.95 17.75 0.79
C TRP A 22 29.44 18.01 0.82
N ALA A 23 28.65 17.11 1.42
CA ALA A 23 27.21 17.29 1.52
C ALA A 23 26.78 18.51 2.38
N GLN A 24 27.67 19.06 3.23
CA GLN A 24 27.36 20.27 4.01
C GLN A 24 27.09 21.51 3.13
N GLU A 25 27.46 21.49 1.84
CA GLU A 25 27.28 22.59 0.89
C GLU A 25 25.89 22.61 0.21
N ARG A 26 24.79 22.56 0.96
CA ARG A 26 23.40 22.66 0.42
C ARG A 26 23.13 21.83 -0.86
N ASP A 27 23.84 20.71 -1.04
CA ASP A 27 23.72 19.88 -2.23
C ASP A 27 22.70 18.77 -1.96
N PRO A 28 21.49 18.82 -2.56
CA PRO A 28 20.46 17.81 -2.34
C PRO A 28 20.91 16.40 -2.72
N GLU A 29 21.71 16.25 -3.79
CA GLU A 29 22.14 14.95 -4.32
C GLU A 29 23.20 14.32 -3.41
N LEU A 30 24.20 15.09 -2.98
CA LEU A 30 25.19 14.60 -2.02
C LEU A 30 24.56 14.27 -0.66
N ASN A 31 23.61 15.09 -0.19
CA ASN A 31 22.84 14.77 1.01
C ASN A 31 22.10 13.43 0.88
N PHE A 32 21.49 13.15 -0.28
CA PHE A 32 20.82 11.89 -0.54
C PHE A 32 21.78 10.70 -0.60
N ILE A 33 22.95 10.88 -1.24
CA ILE A 33 23.99 9.84 -1.31
C ILE A 33 24.48 9.50 0.09
N VAL A 34 24.80 10.48 0.93
CA VAL A 34 25.22 10.24 2.33
C VAL A 34 24.12 9.50 3.10
N GLY A 35 22.86 9.92 2.96
CA GLY A 35 21.72 9.21 3.56
C GLY A 35 21.63 7.75 3.13
N SER A 36 21.91 7.47 1.85
CA SER A 36 21.92 6.11 1.27
C SER A 36 23.11 5.27 1.73
N LEU A 37 24.28 5.88 1.95
CA LEU A 37 25.46 5.19 2.50
C LEU A 37 25.19 4.71 3.93
N TYR A 38 24.57 5.55 4.76
CA TYR A 38 24.10 5.14 6.08
C TYR A 38 23.03 4.05 5.99
N ASP A 39 22.07 4.20 5.08
CA ASP A 39 20.96 3.27 4.94
C ASP A 39 21.39 1.85 4.55
N SER A 40 22.31 1.77 3.59
CA SER A 40 22.84 0.51 3.09
C SER A 40 23.80 -0.19 4.07
N GLY A 41 24.15 0.46 5.19
CA GLY A 41 25.17 -0.04 6.11
C GLY A 41 26.55 -0.09 5.44
N PHE A 42 26.86 0.87 4.56
CA PHE A 42 28.13 0.90 3.83
C PHE A 42 29.34 0.85 4.78
N VAL A 43 29.23 1.52 5.93
CA VAL A 43 30.14 1.45 7.08
C VAL A 43 29.33 0.97 8.29
N GLU A 44 29.91 0.08 9.09
CA GLU A 44 29.33 -0.31 10.39
C GLU A 44 29.49 0.85 11.37
N VAL A 45 28.36 1.45 11.73
CA VAL A 45 28.27 2.62 12.61
C VAL A 45 27.01 2.49 13.46
N ASP A 46 27.10 2.95 14.71
CA ASP A 46 25.94 3.10 15.57
C ASP A 46 24.97 4.15 14.99
N ASP A 47 23.69 4.02 15.33
CA ASP A 47 22.61 4.95 14.95
C ASP A 47 22.44 5.16 13.43
N LYS A 48 22.86 4.21 12.59
CA LYS A 48 22.80 4.32 11.12
C LYS A 48 21.43 4.74 10.58
N GLU A 49 20.34 4.24 11.17
CA GLU A 49 18.97 4.59 10.76
C GLU A 49 18.64 6.05 11.06
N ALA A 50 19.03 6.55 12.23
CA ALA A 50 18.82 7.93 12.63
C ALA A 50 19.65 8.89 11.77
N ARG A 51 20.91 8.54 11.50
CA ARG A 51 21.79 9.33 10.61
C ARG A 51 21.26 9.35 9.18
N SER A 52 20.87 8.19 8.64
CA SER A 52 20.25 8.08 7.32
C SER A 52 19.01 8.98 7.21
N LEU A 53 18.12 8.93 8.21
CA LEU A 53 16.93 9.78 8.25
C LEU A 53 17.27 11.27 8.27
N GLN A 54 18.27 11.70 9.04
CA GLN A 54 18.68 13.10 9.09
C GLN A 54 19.16 13.60 7.71
N TRP A 55 19.96 12.80 7.01
CA TRP A 55 20.46 13.17 5.68
C TRP A 55 19.36 13.15 4.62
N PHE A 56 18.45 12.17 4.64
CA PHE A 56 17.29 12.20 3.75
C PHE A 56 16.38 13.40 4.01
N ARG A 57 16.21 13.85 5.26
CA ARG A 57 15.48 15.10 5.56
C ARG A 57 16.14 16.31 4.90
N LYS A 58 17.45 16.48 5.07
CA LYS A 58 18.19 17.58 4.42
C LYS A 58 18.02 17.57 2.91
N ALA A 59 18.18 16.40 2.28
CA ALA A 59 18.01 16.24 0.84
C ALA A 59 16.58 16.59 0.38
N ALA A 60 15.56 16.08 1.08
CA ALA A 60 14.16 16.29 0.75
C ALA A 60 13.72 17.75 0.90
N GLU A 61 14.18 18.42 1.96
CA GLU A 61 13.95 19.85 2.23
C GLU A 61 14.60 20.75 1.16
N LEU A 62 15.70 20.29 0.55
CA LEU A 62 16.35 20.95 -0.58
C LEU A 62 15.77 20.54 -1.95
N GLY A 63 14.69 19.75 -1.97
CA GLY A 63 13.99 19.41 -3.20
C GLY A 63 14.40 18.08 -3.84
N GLN A 64 15.28 17.28 -3.24
CA GLN A 64 15.69 15.99 -3.84
C GLN A 64 14.49 15.03 -3.89
N ALA A 65 14.06 14.64 -5.09
CA ALA A 65 12.81 13.91 -5.30
C ALA A 65 12.79 12.47 -4.74
N ASP A 66 13.90 11.73 -4.81
CA ASP A 66 14.01 10.39 -4.20
C ASP A 66 13.98 10.45 -2.66
N ALA A 67 14.61 11.45 -2.07
CA ALA A 67 14.58 11.69 -0.62
C ALA A 67 13.18 12.07 -0.16
N GLN A 68 12.47 12.91 -0.93
CA GLN A 68 11.06 13.20 -0.69
C GLN A 68 10.21 11.93 -0.79
N ASN A 69 10.43 11.09 -1.80
CA ASN A 69 9.77 9.78 -1.89
C ASN A 69 10.06 8.91 -0.65
N ILE A 70 11.32 8.80 -0.22
CA ILE A 70 11.69 8.05 0.97
C ILE A 70 11.01 8.59 2.24
N LEU A 71 10.97 9.92 2.42
CA LEU A 71 10.27 10.53 3.55
C LEU A 71 8.76 10.26 3.50
N GLY A 72 8.15 10.31 2.32
CA GLY A 72 6.76 9.92 2.11
C GLY A 72 6.51 8.53 2.68
N TYR A 73 7.35 7.56 2.30
CA TYR A 73 7.28 6.20 2.81
C TYR A 73 7.43 6.11 4.35
N PHE A 74 8.42 6.80 4.93
CA PHE A 74 8.64 6.75 6.38
C PHE A 74 7.50 7.36 7.18
N TYR A 75 6.92 8.48 6.72
CA TYR A 75 5.76 9.09 7.36
C TYR A 75 4.51 8.21 7.22
N LEU A 76 4.25 7.60 6.06
CA LEU A 76 3.07 6.74 5.88
C LEU A 76 3.12 5.45 6.72
N ASN A 77 4.31 4.92 6.96
CA ASN A 77 4.50 3.63 7.63
C ASN A 77 5.00 3.76 9.08
N GLY A 78 5.27 4.98 9.56
CA GLY A 78 5.80 5.22 10.91
C GLY A 78 7.15 4.53 11.16
N LYS A 79 8.10 4.64 10.24
CA LYS A 79 9.40 3.93 10.29
C LYS A 79 10.54 4.83 10.80
N ARG A 80 11.63 4.23 11.27
CA ARG A 80 12.87 4.91 11.70
C ARG A 80 12.65 6.01 12.74
N GLY A 81 11.79 5.74 13.73
CA GLY A 81 11.46 6.69 14.79
C GLY A 81 10.54 7.84 14.36
N ILE A 82 9.98 7.82 13.14
CA ILE A 82 8.93 8.75 12.72
C ILE A 82 7.57 8.22 13.17
N LYS A 83 6.77 9.05 13.84
CA LYS A 83 5.35 8.76 14.08
C LYS A 83 4.61 8.78 12.74
N ARG A 84 3.77 7.77 12.51
CA ARG A 84 2.94 7.69 11.29
C ARG A 84 2.10 8.96 11.12
N ASP A 85 2.17 9.54 9.93
CA ASP A 85 1.43 10.75 9.52
C ASP A 85 1.06 10.63 8.04
N LEU A 86 -0.22 10.36 7.78
CA LEU A 86 -0.73 10.12 6.43
C LEU A 86 -0.68 11.37 5.55
N GLN A 87 -1.01 12.52 6.14
CA GLN A 87 -1.05 13.79 5.43
C GLN A 87 0.35 14.22 5.03
N LYS A 88 1.30 14.18 5.98
CA LYS A 88 2.68 14.55 5.71
C LYS A 88 3.35 13.59 4.73
N GLY A 89 3.06 12.30 4.84
CA GLY A 89 3.54 11.30 3.89
C GLY A 89 3.05 11.55 2.46
N GLY A 90 1.75 11.84 2.29
CA GLY A 90 1.17 12.20 1.00
C GLY A 90 1.78 13.46 0.40
N GLN A 91 1.98 14.51 1.20
CA GLN A 91 2.61 15.77 0.75
C GLN A 91 4.02 15.55 0.19
N TRP A 92 4.83 14.70 0.84
CA TRP A 92 6.17 14.40 0.34
C TRP A 92 6.15 13.64 -0.98
N TYR A 93 5.23 12.68 -1.14
CA TYR A 93 5.05 12.02 -2.43
C TYR A 93 4.56 12.97 -3.51
N GLU A 94 3.65 13.90 -3.20
CA GLU A 94 3.19 14.91 -4.16
C GLU A 94 4.34 15.81 -4.64
N LEU A 95 5.22 16.24 -3.73
CA LEU A 95 6.41 17.01 -4.08
C LEU A 95 7.37 16.21 -4.98
N ALA A 96 7.62 14.94 -4.66
CA ALA A 96 8.47 14.08 -5.48
C ALA A 96 7.85 13.82 -6.87
N ALA A 97 6.54 13.54 -6.92
CA ALA A 97 5.80 13.29 -8.15
C ALA A 97 5.71 14.52 -9.06
N ALA A 98 5.62 15.72 -8.49
CA ALA A 98 5.66 16.99 -9.23
C ALA A 98 6.99 17.18 -9.98
N GLN A 99 8.07 16.59 -9.47
CA GLN A 99 9.39 16.58 -10.10
C GLN A 99 9.61 15.40 -11.06
N GLY A 100 8.58 14.59 -11.31
CA GLY A 100 8.69 13.42 -12.17
C GLY A 100 9.29 12.19 -11.49
N ASN A 101 9.29 12.10 -10.15
CA ASN A 101 9.66 10.86 -9.49
C ASN A 101 8.59 9.79 -9.76
N ALA A 102 8.94 8.80 -10.59
CA ALA A 102 8.00 7.79 -11.04
C ALA A 102 7.62 6.78 -9.95
N ASP A 103 8.47 6.57 -8.95
CA ASP A 103 8.13 5.70 -7.81
C ASP A 103 7.16 6.40 -6.86
N ALA A 104 7.30 7.72 -6.65
CA ALA A 104 6.33 8.53 -5.91
C ALA A 104 4.97 8.58 -6.61
N LEU A 105 4.94 8.68 -7.95
CA LEU A 105 3.71 8.58 -8.74
C LEU A 105 3.00 7.23 -8.48
N ILE A 106 3.74 6.12 -8.53
CA ILE A 106 3.18 4.79 -8.24
C ILE A 106 2.64 4.73 -6.81
N ASN A 107 3.39 5.23 -5.83
CA ASN A 107 2.98 5.22 -4.44
C ASN A 107 1.70 6.06 -4.19
N LEU A 108 1.56 7.22 -4.83
CA LEU A 108 0.31 8.00 -4.80
C LEU A 108 -0.84 7.23 -5.46
N GLY A 109 -0.57 6.61 -6.61
CA GLY A 109 -1.55 5.76 -7.29
C GLY A 109 -2.07 4.65 -6.38
N GLU A 110 -1.19 3.98 -5.65
CA GLU A 110 -1.54 2.91 -4.70
C GLU A 110 -2.35 3.39 -3.51
N ILE A 111 -2.04 4.57 -2.98
CA ILE A 111 -2.81 5.18 -1.88
C ILE A 111 -4.27 5.40 -2.30
N TYR A 112 -4.49 5.97 -3.49
CA TYR A 112 -5.84 6.20 -4.02
C TYR A 112 -6.52 4.93 -4.53
N TYR A 113 -5.75 3.95 -5.04
CA TYR A 113 -6.25 2.66 -5.54
C TYR A 113 -6.68 1.71 -4.42
N SER A 114 -5.91 1.65 -3.32
CA SER A 114 -6.22 0.85 -2.15
C SER A 114 -7.26 1.53 -1.27
N GLY A 115 -7.29 2.86 -1.26
CA GLY A 115 -8.17 3.63 -0.41
C GLY A 115 -8.00 3.29 1.08
N THR A 116 -6.82 2.88 1.54
CA THR A 116 -6.61 2.52 2.96
C THR A 116 -6.16 3.71 3.81
N GLN A 117 -5.47 4.68 3.20
CA GLN A 117 -5.03 5.90 3.88
C GLN A 117 -5.93 7.10 3.58
N VAL A 118 -6.53 7.13 2.39
CA VAL A 118 -7.45 8.18 1.90
C VAL A 118 -8.71 7.52 1.33
N PRO A 119 -9.82 8.26 1.13
CA PRO A 119 -10.95 7.75 0.37
C PRO A 119 -10.53 7.22 -1.00
N LEU A 120 -11.08 6.08 -1.40
CA LEU A 120 -10.81 5.44 -2.69
C LEU A 120 -11.10 6.40 -3.85
N ASP A 121 -10.15 6.52 -4.79
CA ASP A 121 -10.31 7.32 -6.01
C ASP A 121 -9.57 6.67 -7.18
N TYR A 122 -10.28 5.82 -7.93
CA TYR A 122 -9.70 5.15 -9.09
C TYR A 122 -9.32 6.13 -10.22
N ALA A 123 -9.96 7.30 -10.33
CA ALA A 123 -9.61 8.26 -11.38
C ALA A 123 -8.22 8.85 -11.13
N ARG A 124 -7.96 9.31 -9.90
CA ARG A 124 -6.64 9.80 -9.48
C ARG A 124 -5.59 8.71 -9.57
N ALA A 125 -5.91 7.50 -9.10
CA ALA A 125 -4.99 6.37 -9.20
C ALA A 125 -4.58 6.10 -10.65
N PHE A 126 -5.56 6.06 -11.56
CA PHE A 126 -5.33 5.85 -12.98
C PHE A 126 -4.41 6.92 -13.57
N GLU A 127 -4.63 8.20 -13.26
CA GLU A 127 -3.78 9.30 -13.74
C GLU A 127 -2.33 9.13 -13.30
N PHE A 128 -2.09 8.83 -12.03
CA PHE A 128 -0.74 8.63 -11.52
C PHE A 128 -0.05 7.42 -12.15
N PHE A 129 -0.76 6.30 -12.29
CA PHE A 129 -0.21 5.11 -12.95
C PHE A 129 0.04 5.34 -14.43
N GLU A 130 -0.83 6.07 -15.14
CA GLU A 130 -0.62 6.40 -16.55
C GLU A 130 0.64 7.26 -16.74
N ARG A 131 0.84 8.26 -15.88
CA ARG A 131 2.06 9.08 -15.88
C ARG A 131 3.31 8.24 -15.61
N ALA A 132 3.29 7.38 -14.60
CA ALA A 132 4.43 6.49 -14.29
C ALA A 132 4.69 5.45 -15.41
N ALA A 133 3.64 4.94 -16.05
CA ALA A 133 3.75 4.01 -17.17
C ALA A 133 4.39 4.68 -18.40
N LYS A 134 4.06 5.94 -18.69
CA LYS A 134 4.72 6.74 -19.74
C LYS A 134 6.23 6.92 -19.49
N MET A 135 6.66 6.80 -18.23
CA MET A 135 8.07 6.81 -17.81
C MET A 135 8.71 5.40 -17.82
N GLY A 136 8.04 4.40 -18.39
CA GLY A 136 8.56 3.04 -18.55
C GLY A 136 8.49 2.17 -17.30
N LYS A 137 7.73 2.56 -16.26
CA LYS A 137 7.61 1.75 -15.04
C LYS A 137 6.65 0.58 -15.23
N SER A 138 7.19 -0.64 -15.26
CA SER A 138 6.41 -1.89 -15.36
C SER A 138 5.37 -2.07 -14.24
N ARG A 139 5.69 -1.67 -13.00
CA ARG A 139 4.74 -1.74 -11.88
C ARG A 139 3.46 -0.93 -12.15
N ALA A 140 3.59 0.25 -12.75
CA ALA A 140 2.45 1.09 -13.11
C ALA A 140 1.59 0.45 -14.21
N LEU A 141 2.22 -0.16 -15.22
CA LEU A 141 1.52 -0.92 -16.26
C LEU A 141 0.68 -2.07 -15.68
N ASN A 142 1.19 -2.74 -14.64
CA ASN A 142 0.45 -3.81 -13.97
C ASN A 142 -0.78 -3.30 -13.24
N TYR A 143 -0.70 -2.15 -12.55
CA TYR A 143 -1.88 -1.54 -11.95
C TYR A 143 -2.92 -1.16 -13.00
N LEU A 144 -2.50 -0.53 -14.11
CA LEU A 144 -3.41 -0.22 -15.20
C LEU A 144 -4.07 -1.48 -15.77
N ALA A 145 -3.31 -2.56 -15.94
CA ALA A 145 -3.84 -3.84 -16.40
C ALA A 145 -4.92 -4.39 -15.44
N TRP A 146 -4.71 -4.33 -14.13
CA TRP A 146 -5.72 -4.69 -13.14
C TRP A 146 -6.95 -3.79 -13.19
N MET A 147 -6.77 -2.48 -13.38
CA MET A 147 -7.88 -1.54 -13.52
C MET A 147 -8.76 -1.85 -14.74
N TYR A 148 -8.14 -2.15 -15.89
CA TYR A 148 -8.86 -2.65 -17.08
C TYR A 148 -9.46 -4.04 -16.88
N THR A 149 -8.86 -4.90 -16.04
CA THR A 149 -9.41 -6.24 -15.74
C THR A 149 -10.67 -6.14 -14.89
N ASN A 150 -10.70 -5.22 -13.93
CA ASN A 150 -11.76 -5.10 -12.93
C ASN A 150 -12.83 -4.08 -13.30
N GLY A 151 -12.57 -3.20 -14.27
CA GLY A 151 -13.48 -2.10 -14.60
C GLY A 151 -13.41 -0.93 -13.62
N GLN A 152 -12.21 -0.62 -13.10
CA GLN A 152 -12.00 0.43 -12.10
C GLN A 152 -11.65 1.73 -12.82
N PHE A 153 -12.56 2.72 -12.76
CA PHE A 153 -12.54 3.99 -13.52
C PHE A 153 -12.69 3.86 -15.04
N VAL A 154 -12.16 2.79 -15.64
CA VAL A 154 -12.33 2.45 -17.06
C VAL A 154 -13.26 1.25 -17.22
N ASP A 155 -13.85 1.09 -18.40
CA ASP A 155 -14.60 -0.14 -18.73
C ASP A 155 -13.66 -1.36 -18.74
N THR A 156 -14.21 -2.53 -18.42
CA THR A 156 -13.44 -3.78 -18.49
C THR A 156 -13.01 -4.06 -19.93
N ASP A 157 -11.69 -4.13 -20.18
CA ASP A 157 -11.08 -4.53 -21.45
C ASP A 157 -9.99 -5.57 -21.21
N CYS A 158 -10.37 -6.84 -21.33
CA CYS A 158 -9.49 -7.98 -21.08
C CYS A 158 -8.33 -8.07 -22.08
N ARG A 159 -8.50 -7.58 -23.31
CA ARG A 159 -7.42 -7.55 -24.31
C ARG A 159 -6.40 -6.48 -23.94
N LYS A 160 -6.87 -5.27 -23.63
CA LYS A 160 -6.00 -4.17 -23.19
C LYS A 160 -5.26 -4.53 -21.90
N ALA A 161 -5.93 -5.18 -20.95
CA ALA A 161 -5.30 -5.69 -19.74
C ALA A 161 -4.15 -6.67 -20.05
N ALA A 162 -4.38 -7.66 -20.93
CA ALA A 162 -3.35 -8.61 -21.34
C ALA A 162 -2.15 -7.91 -22.02
N GLU A 163 -2.41 -6.94 -22.90
CA GLU A 163 -1.35 -6.13 -23.53
C GLU A 163 -0.51 -5.36 -22.52
N LEU A 164 -1.15 -4.75 -21.52
CA LEU A 164 -0.47 -4.01 -20.45
C LEU A 164 0.34 -4.95 -19.55
N PHE A 165 -0.20 -6.11 -19.20
CA PHE A 165 0.56 -7.14 -18.47
C PHE A 165 1.79 -7.62 -19.25
N ALA A 166 1.67 -7.75 -20.57
CA ALA A 166 2.78 -8.15 -21.45
C ALA A 166 3.86 -7.06 -21.48
N GLN A 167 3.47 -5.79 -21.63
CA GLN A 167 4.39 -4.65 -21.57
C GLN A 167 5.05 -4.53 -20.20
N GLY A 168 4.30 -4.81 -19.13
CA GLY A 168 4.78 -4.90 -17.75
C GLY A 168 5.68 -6.11 -17.46
N ARG A 169 5.86 -7.03 -18.43
CA ARG A 169 6.66 -8.26 -18.33
C ARG A 169 6.24 -9.14 -17.15
N THR A 170 4.94 -9.26 -16.92
CA THR A 170 4.39 -10.15 -15.91
C THR A 170 4.07 -11.51 -16.50
N SER A 171 4.17 -12.56 -15.68
CA SER A 171 3.80 -13.92 -16.08
C SER A 171 2.30 -14.10 -16.36
N PHE A 172 1.46 -13.11 -16.02
CA PHE A 172 0.03 -13.11 -16.34
C PHE A 172 -0.21 -12.92 -17.84
N ALA A 173 0.69 -12.22 -18.53
CA ALA A 173 0.61 -12.04 -19.98
C ALA A 173 0.76 -13.35 -20.76
N ASP A 174 1.53 -14.27 -20.19
CA ASP A 174 1.85 -15.56 -20.79
C ASP A 174 0.80 -16.64 -20.45
N ASP A 175 -0.20 -16.31 -19.61
CA ASP A 175 -1.27 -17.23 -19.23
C ASP A 175 -2.32 -17.31 -20.36
N PRO A 176 -2.40 -18.44 -21.09
CA PRO A 176 -3.32 -18.57 -22.22
C PRO A 176 -4.79 -18.53 -21.78
N HIS A 177 -5.08 -18.66 -20.48
CA HIS A 177 -6.43 -18.62 -19.93
C HIS A 177 -6.82 -17.25 -19.38
N PHE A 178 -5.90 -16.27 -19.30
CA PHE A 178 -6.18 -14.98 -18.68
C PHE A 178 -7.41 -14.30 -19.28
N GLN A 179 -7.48 -14.19 -20.62
CA GLN A 179 -8.58 -13.53 -21.30
C GLN A 179 -9.93 -14.21 -21.01
N VAL A 180 -9.96 -15.55 -21.06
CA VAL A 180 -11.19 -16.32 -20.78
C VAL A 180 -11.65 -16.11 -19.34
N THR A 181 -10.73 -16.11 -18.38
CA THR A 181 -11.04 -15.89 -16.96
C THR A 181 -11.51 -14.46 -16.72
N CYS A 182 -10.83 -13.45 -17.28
CA CYS A 182 -11.22 -12.06 -17.20
C CYS A 182 -12.64 -11.84 -17.75
N GLU A 183 -12.98 -12.48 -18.87
CA GLU A 183 -14.30 -12.39 -19.48
C GLU A 183 -15.40 -13.02 -18.63
N LYS A 184 -15.12 -14.17 -17.99
CA LYS A 184 -16.04 -14.79 -17.03
C LYS A 184 -16.25 -13.91 -15.80
N ASP A 185 -15.19 -13.35 -15.24
CA ASP A 185 -15.29 -12.45 -14.09
C ASP A 185 -16.08 -11.18 -14.46
N ARG A 186 -15.91 -10.64 -15.68
CA ARG A 186 -16.69 -9.52 -16.21
C ARG A 186 -18.19 -9.84 -16.22
N GLN A 187 -18.57 -11.01 -16.73
CA GLN A 187 -19.97 -11.45 -16.77
C GLN A 187 -20.54 -11.64 -15.35
N ALA A 188 -19.80 -12.30 -14.45
CA ALA A 188 -20.22 -12.51 -13.08
C ALA A 188 -20.42 -11.20 -12.31
N ARG A 189 -19.55 -10.20 -12.51
CA ARG A 189 -19.73 -8.85 -11.94
C ARG A 189 -20.96 -8.15 -12.51
N ALA A 190 -21.18 -8.23 -13.83
CA ALA A 190 -22.36 -7.63 -14.45
C ALA A 190 -23.67 -8.24 -13.92
N GLU A 191 -23.70 -9.56 -13.73
CA GLU A 191 -24.81 -10.27 -13.10
C GLU A 191 -25.02 -9.83 -11.63
N ALA A 192 -23.94 -9.69 -10.86
CA ALA A 192 -24.01 -9.21 -9.48
C ALA A 192 -24.54 -7.77 -9.38
N VAL A 193 -24.15 -6.89 -10.30
CA VAL A 193 -24.68 -5.52 -10.43
C VAL A 193 -26.16 -5.55 -10.82
N ALA A 194 -26.56 -6.40 -11.76
CA ALA A 194 -27.97 -6.56 -12.16
C ALA A 194 -28.86 -7.09 -11.02
N MET A 195 -28.30 -7.93 -10.15
CA MET A 195 -28.99 -8.53 -8.99
C MET A 195 -28.78 -7.76 -7.67
N ARG A 196 -28.23 -6.53 -7.72
CA ARG A 196 -27.70 -5.77 -6.56
C ARG A 196 -28.65 -5.60 -5.36
N GLU A 197 -29.97 -5.71 -5.55
CA GLU A 197 -30.95 -5.56 -4.47
C GLU A 197 -31.48 -6.88 -3.91
N LYS A 198 -31.28 -8.01 -4.62
CA LYS A 198 -31.82 -9.32 -4.23
C LYS A 198 -30.79 -10.22 -3.55
N ASN A 199 -29.51 -10.06 -3.92
CA ASN A 199 -28.45 -11.01 -3.58
C ASN A 199 -27.20 -10.30 -3.02
N LEU A 200 -27.37 -9.45 -2.01
CA LEU A 200 -26.24 -8.78 -1.37
C LEU A 200 -25.25 -9.80 -0.75
N PRO A 201 -23.94 -9.53 -0.81
CA PRO A 201 -22.94 -10.37 -0.17
C PRO A 201 -23.11 -10.32 1.35
N LYS A 202 -22.77 -11.40 2.04
CA LYS A 202 -22.60 -11.40 3.49
C LYS A 202 -21.13 -11.18 3.83
N LEU A 203 -20.88 -10.25 4.73
CA LEU A 203 -19.56 -9.88 5.21
C LEU A 203 -19.36 -10.39 6.63
N THR A 204 -18.30 -11.15 6.86
CA THR A 204 -17.93 -11.63 8.20
C THR A 204 -16.68 -10.90 8.68
N PHE A 205 -16.77 -10.25 9.83
CA PHE A 205 -15.68 -9.49 10.44
C PHE A 205 -15.07 -10.24 11.61
N ASN A 206 -13.79 -10.58 11.49
CA ASN A 206 -13.07 -11.32 12.51
C ASN A 206 -11.81 -10.58 12.93
N ARG A 207 -11.50 -10.63 14.23
CA ARG A 207 -10.16 -10.35 14.72
C ARG A 207 -9.35 -11.63 14.62
N ASP A 208 -8.53 -11.74 13.58
CA ASP A 208 -7.64 -12.89 13.39
C ASP A 208 -6.25 -12.53 13.93
N ARG A 209 -5.51 -13.52 14.46
CA ARG A 209 -4.09 -13.35 14.84
C ARG A 209 -3.28 -14.18 13.87
N VAL A 210 -3.25 -13.75 12.61
CA VAL A 210 -2.69 -14.53 11.50
C VAL A 210 -1.18 -14.69 11.67
N PHE A 211 -0.50 -13.71 12.25
CA PHE A 211 0.97 -13.71 12.30
C PHE A 211 1.61 -14.36 13.52
N GLY A 212 0.86 -15.12 14.32
CA GLY A 212 1.45 -15.95 15.38
C GLY A 212 2.33 -15.14 16.34
N ALA A 213 1.97 -13.87 16.59
CA ALA A 213 2.70 -12.98 17.48
C ALA A 213 2.79 -13.63 18.87
N SER A 214 3.91 -14.30 19.13
CA SER A 214 4.27 -14.77 20.45
C SER A 214 4.35 -13.56 21.39
N GLN A 215 4.03 -13.77 22.67
CA GLN A 215 4.26 -12.73 23.66
C GLN A 215 5.73 -12.30 23.60
N GLY A 216 5.98 -11.00 23.38
CA GLY A 216 7.32 -10.42 23.23
C GLY A 216 7.79 -10.16 21.79
N SER A 217 7.00 -10.49 20.76
CA SER A 217 7.30 -10.06 19.39
C SER A 217 6.95 -8.58 19.15
N GLY A 218 7.65 -7.91 18.23
CA GLY A 218 7.36 -6.52 17.84
C GLY A 218 5.97 -6.30 17.24
N TYR A 219 5.28 -7.39 16.86
CA TYR A 219 3.94 -7.41 16.27
C TYR A 219 2.82 -7.58 17.31
N ALA A 220 3.15 -7.73 18.60
CA ALA A 220 2.16 -7.91 19.67
C ALA A 220 1.17 -6.72 19.81
N CYS A 221 1.49 -5.58 19.20
CA CYS A 221 0.73 -4.33 19.28
C CYS A 221 0.03 -3.97 17.96
N GLU A 222 -0.04 -4.90 17.02
CA GLU A 222 -0.72 -4.69 15.75
C GLU A 222 -2.13 -5.26 15.81
N LEU A 223 -3.12 -4.43 15.46
CA LEU A 223 -4.49 -4.87 15.33
C LEU A 223 -4.68 -5.52 13.96
N GLU A 224 -5.00 -6.81 13.98
CA GLU A 224 -5.32 -7.59 12.79
C GLU A 224 -6.82 -7.86 12.76
N PHE A 225 -7.47 -7.38 11.70
CA PHE A 225 -8.87 -7.66 11.42
C PHE A 225 -8.99 -8.15 9.98
N VAL A 226 -9.90 -9.08 9.74
CA VAL A 226 -10.16 -9.65 8.43
C VAL A 226 -11.66 -9.57 8.18
N VAL A 227 -12.04 -9.00 7.03
CA VAL A 227 -13.42 -9.02 6.55
C VAL A 227 -13.49 -10.02 5.42
N LYS A 228 -14.44 -10.96 5.45
CA LYS A 228 -14.65 -11.94 4.37
C LYS A 228 -15.99 -11.76 3.69
N THR A 229 -16.12 -12.09 2.41
CA THR A 229 -17.39 -12.12 1.65
C THR A 229 -17.72 -13.54 1.17
N ASP A 230 -19.01 -13.89 1.16
CA ASP A 230 -19.50 -15.21 0.73
C ASP A 230 -19.59 -15.38 -0.80
N ARG A 231 -19.48 -14.30 -1.58
CA ARG A 231 -19.67 -14.30 -3.04
C ARG A 231 -18.88 -13.21 -3.74
N ILE A 232 -18.82 -13.31 -5.08
CA ILE A 232 -18.28 -12.26 -5.95
C ILE A 232 -19.17 -11.03 -5.85
N SER A 233 -18.56 -9.89 -5.56
CA SER A 233 -19.18 -8.57 -5.49
C SER A 233 -18.08 -7.52 -5.39
N SER A 234 -18.21 -6.37 -6.03
CA SER A 234 -17.30 -5.25 -5.74
C SER A 234 -17.60 -4.73 -4.33
N ILE A 235 -16.66 -4.89 -3.39
CA ILE A 235 -16.73 -4.28 -2.06
C ILE A 235 -15.58 -3.28 -1.99
N GLU A 236 -15.93 -2.02 -1.93
CA GLU A 236 -15.01 -0.90 -2.13
C GLU A 236 -15.15 0.13 -1.01
N ASN A 237 -14.07 0.84 -0.72
CA ASN A 237 -14.04 1.90 0.30
C ASN A 237 -14.64 1.46 1.64
N LEU A 238 -14.43 0.20 2.04
CA LEU A 238 -14.96 -0.34 3.28
C LEU A 238 -14.26 0.32 4.47
N ARG A 239 -15.06 0.88 5.37
CA ARG A 239 -14.64 1.53 6.62
C ARG A 239 -15.42 0.95 7.78
N VAL A 240 -14.69 0.49 8.79
CA VAL A 240 -15.26 -0.06 10.02
C VAL A 240 -14.87 0.88 11.15
N SER A 241 -15.86 1.48 11.80
CA SER A 241 -15.67 2.28 13.01
C SER A 241 -15.69 1.35 14.22
N LEU A 242 -14.62 1.39 15.00
CA LEU A 242 -14.40 0.56 16.17
C LEU A 242 -14.32 1.43 17.43
N ALA A 243 -14.96 0.97 18.49
CA ALA A 243 -14.66 1.37 19.85
C ALA A 243 -13.81 0.27 20.50
N LEU A 244 -12.57 0.59 20.84
CA LEU A 244 -11.60 -0.30 21.48
C LEU A 244 -11.51 0.00 22.96
N LYS A 245 -11.38 -1.05 23.78
CA LYS A 245 -11.07 -0.96 25.20
C LYS A 245 -9.84 -1.81 25.50
N ASN A 246 -8.83 -1.23 26.14
CA ASN A 246 -7.68 -2.01 26.63
C ASN A 246 -7.91 -2.52 28.06
N LYS A 247 -7.06 -3.43 28.53
CA LYS A 247 -7.15 -3.99 29.90
C LYS A 247 -7.04 -2.96 31.03
N ALA A 248 -6.39 -1.83 30.78
CA ALA A 248 -6.30 -0.71 31.72
C ALA A 248 -7.59 0.15 31.74
N GLY A 249 -8.58 -0.16 30.89
CA GLY A 249 -9.84 0.56 30.79
C GLY A 249 -9.80 1.80 29.90
N ALA A 250 -8.68 2.07 29.22
CA ALA A 250 -8.60 3.16 28.26
C ALA A 250 -9.44 2.83 27.01
N MET A 251 -10.13 3.85 26.50
CA MET A 251 -11.00 3.74 25.34
C MET A 251 -10.39 4.47 24.15
N SER A 252 -10.55 3.93 22.94
CA SER A 252 -10.20 4.62 21.69
C SER A 252 -11.25 4.38 20.62
N GLN A 253 -11.58 5.42 19.88
CA GLN A 253 -12.40 5.33 18.68
C GLN A 253 -11.51 5.43 17.46
N GLN A 254 -11.69 4.49 16.53
CA GLN A 254 -10.87 4.41 15.33
C GLN A 254 -11.71 4.01 14.13
N VAL A 255 -11.36 4.54 12.97
CA VAL A 255 -11.90 4.10 11.70
C VAL A 255 -10.80 3.34 10.99
N ILE A 256 -11.03 2.04 10.79
CA ILE A 256 -10.13 1.19 10.02
C ILE A 256 -10.65 1.05 8.59
N ALA A 257 -9.73 1.00 7.65
CA ALA A 257 -10.00 0.98 6.22
C ALA A 257 -9.48 -0.31 5.60
N PHE A 258 -10.29 -0.91 4.74
CA PHE A 258 -9.99 -2.15 4.03
C PHE A 258 -9.77 -1.87 2.55
N GLU A 259 -8.78 -2.55 1.97
CA GLU A 259 -8.58 -2.53 0.52
C GLU A 259 -9.80 -3.13 -0.19
N PRO A 260 -10.14 -2.65 -1.41
CA PRO A 260 -11.18 -3.23 -2.23
C PRO A 260 -11.01 -4.74 -2.44
N PHE A 261 -12.11 -5.48 -2.31
CA PHE A 261 -12.12 -6.93 -2.45
C PHE A 261 -13.45 -7.39 -3.06
N GLY A 262 -13.54 -8.68 -3.36
CA GLY A 262 -14.66 -9.37 -3.98
C GLY A 262 -14.73 -9.20 -5.50
N LEU A 263 -13.72 -8.54 -6.09
CA LEU A 263 -13.69 -8.07 -7.47
C LEU A 263 -13.41 -9.15 -8.53
N ASN A 264 -12.78 -10.28 -8.17
CA ASN A 264 -12.52 -11.38 -9.11
C ASN A 264 -12.38 -12.74 -8.39
N THR A 265 -12.27 -13.85 -9.13
CA THR A 265 -12.17 -15.22 -8.59
C THR A 265 -10.82 -15.88 -8.82
N GLN A 266 -9.76 -15.12 -9.09
CA GLN A 266 -8.45 -15.69 -9.40
C GLN A 266 -7.77 -16.30 -8.16
N ASN A 267 -8.21 -17.50 -7.75
CA ASN A 267 -7.45 -18.41 -6.91
C ASN A 267 -6.52 -19.22 -7.80
N ARG A 268 -5.25 -19.30 -7.41
CA ARG A 268 -4.21 -19.86 -8.26
C ARG A 268 -3.39 -20.92 -7.42
N ASN A 269 -4.04 -21.69 -6.51
CA ASN A 269 -3.77 -23.17 -6.49
C ASN A 269 -4.41 -23.85 -7.72
N LEU A 270 -5.03 -23.04 -8.59
CA LEU A 270 -5.18 -23.14 -10.04
C LEU A 270 -4.10 -22.29 -10.81
N GLN A 271 -2.88 -22.09 -10.22
CA GLN A 271 -1.60 -21.43 -10.67
C GLN A 271 -1.12 -19.98 -10.32
N GLY A 272 -0.89 -19.57 -9.06
CA GLY A 272 -0.34 -18.27 -8.62
C GLY A 272 -0.93 -17.72 -7.31
N TYR A 273 -0.76 -18.51 -6.25
CA TYR A 273 -0.41 -18.05 -4.91
C TYR A 273 -1.55 -17.60 -3.97
N LYS A 274 -2.12 -18.64 -3.33
CA LYS A 274 -2.49 -18.81 -1.90
C LYS A 274 -3.17 -17.67 -1.12
N SER A 275 -4.25 -18.11 -0.45
CA SER A 275 -5.34 -17.38 0.22
C SER A 275 -6.30 -16.77 -0.80
N ASP A 276 -7.59 -17.01 -0.59
CA ASP A 276 -8.69 -16.35 -1.31
C ASP A 276 -8.76 -14.89 -0.85
N THR A 277 -7.72 -14.12 -1.16
CA THR A 277 -7.56 -12.68 -0.84
C THR A 277 -8.56 -11.80 -1.57
N LEU A 278 -9.35 -12.39 -2.46
CA LEU A 278 -10.40 -11.67 -3.17
C LEU A 278 -11.69 -11.80 -2.39
N ARG A 279 -11.90 -12.85 -1.61
CA ARG A 279 -13.03 -12.91 -0.70
C ARG A 279 -12.70 -12.42 0.68
N GLU A 280 -11.49 -11.93 0.94
CA GLU A 280 -11.16 -11.34 2.22
C GLU A 280 -10.28 -10.11 2.07
N SER A 281 -10.51 -9.11 2.91
CA SER A 281 -9.62 -7.97 3.04
C SER A 281 -9.11 -7.93 4.47
N THR A 282 -7.79 -7.81 4.60
CA THR A 282 -7.12 -7.77 5.89
C THR A 282 -6.70 -6.33 6.18
N LEU A 283 -6.95 -5.89 7.41
CA LEU A 283 -6.45 -4.61 7.87
C LEU A 283 -4.92 -4.63 7.82
N GLN A 284 -4.34 -3.66 7.12
CA GLN A 284 -2.90 -3.48 7.18
C GLN A 284 -2.47 -3.22 8.62
N PRO A 285 -1.46 -3.93 9.14
CA PRO A 285 -1.07 -3.80 10.53
C PRO A 285 -0.81 -2.35 10.94
N VAL A 286 -1.52 -1.88 11.97
CA VAL A 286 -1.31 -0.56 12.55
C VAL A 286 -0.72 -0.74 13.93
N TYR A 287 0.55 -0.36 14.10
CA TYR A 287 1.21 -0.40 15.40
C TYR A 287 0.56 0.62 16.35
N GLN A 288 0.00 0.12 17.45
CA GLN A 288 -0.67 0.93 18.47
C GLN A 288 -0.22 0.51 19.88
N PRO A 289 0.85 1.14 20.40
CA PRO A 289 1.44 0.73 21.67
C PRO A 289 0.48 0.90 22.86
N GLU A 290 -0.42 1.89 22.82
CA GLU A 290 -1.40 2.10 23.90
C GLU A 290 -2.52 1.03 23.92
N PHE A 291 -2.66 0.27 22.84
CA PHE A 291 -3.71 -0.74 22.63
C PHE A 291 -3.15 -2.13 22.30
N CYS A 292 -1.91 -2.46 22.70
CA CYS A 292 -1.40 -3.84 22.55
C CYS A 292 -2.27 -4.87 23.29
N ASP A 293 -2.77 -4.50 24.47
CA ASP A 293 -3.64 -5.31 25.32
C ASP A 293 -5.13 -4.98 25.11
N VAL A 294 -5.65 -5.08 23.89
CA VAL A 294 -7.10 -4.94 23.65
C VAL A 294 -7.86 -6.03 24.39
N ASP A 295 -8.69 -5.60 25.34
CA ASP A 295 -9.60 -6.40 26.16
C ASP A 295 -10.89 -6.71 25.37
N SER A 296 -11.50 -5.69 24.78
CA SER A 296 -12.71 -5.82 23.97
C SER A 296 -12.79 -4.77 22.86
N TYR A 297 -13.60 -5.06 21.84
CA TYR A 297 -13.95 -4.10 20.79
C TYR A 297 -15.44 -4.20 20.46
N SER A 298 -16.02 -3.11 19.97
CA SER A 298 -17.34 -3.10 19.37
C SER A 298 -17.34 -2.32 18.07
N VAL A 299 -18.11 -2.81 17.09
CA VAL A 299 -18.33 -2.13 15.81
C VAL A 299 -19.48 -1.13 15.99
N THR A 300 -19.21 0.14 15.69
CA THR A 300 -20.18 1.23 15.89
C THR A 300 -20.80 1.73 14.59
N ALA A 301 -20.08 1.60 13.47
CA ALA A 301 -20.57 1.93 12.14
C ALA A 301 -19.77 1.16 11.08
N VAL A 302 -20.43 0.82 9.98
CA VAL A 302 -19.77 0.22 8.81
C VAL A 302 -20.32 0.87 7.54
N THR A 303 -19.43 1.51 6.79
CA THR A 303 -19.76 2.16 5.51
C THR A 303 -18.89 1.60 4.40
N GLY A 304 -19.40 1.62 3.18
CA GLY A 304 -18.64 1.32 1.99
C GLY A 304 -19.55 1.17 0.79
N MET A 305 -18.99 0.72 -0.32
CA MET A 305 -19.72 0.50 -1.55
C MET A 305 -19.83 -0.99 -1.84
N VAL A 306 -21.01 -1.43 -2.27
CA VAL A 306 -21.23 -2.77 -2.81
C VAL A 306 -21.77 -2.64 -4.22
N ASN A 307 -21.06 -3.21 -5.20
CA ASN A 307 -21.41 -3.15 -6.62
C ASN A 307 -21.69 -1.71 -7.09
N GLY A 308 -20.86 -0.75 -6.65
CA GLY A 308 -20.96 0.67 -6.98
C GLY A 308 -22.05 1.46 -6.24
N LYS A 309 -22.76 0.87 -5.26
CA LYS A 309 -23.75 1.56 -4.43
C LYS A 309 -23.20 1.75 -3.03
N GLU A 310 -23.19 3.00 -2.55
CA GLU A 310 -22.87 3.31 -1.16
C GLU A 310 -23.94 2.77 -0.21
N MET A 311 -23.51 2.15 0.90
CA MET A 311 -24.40 1.51 1.85
C MET A 311 -23.88 1.60 3.29
N ASP A 312 -24.81 1.67 4.23
CA ASP A 312 -24.60 1.34 5.64
C ASP A 312 -24.78 -0.18 5.80
N MET A 313 -23.67 -0.88 6.01
CA MET A 313 -23.64 -2.35 5.93
C MET A 313 -24.27 -3.02 7.15
N LEU A 314 -24.32 -2.33 8.30
CA LEU A 314 -25.04 -2.80 9.48
C LEU A 314 -26.54 -2.71 9.26
N LYS A 315 -27.03 -1.55 8.77
CA LYS A 315 -28.47 -1.37 8.46
C LYS A 315 -28.95 -2.29 7.34
N ALA A 316 -28.09 -2.58 6.37
CA ALA A 316 -28.39 -3.53 5.30
C ALA A 316 -28.40 -5.00 5.78
N GLY A 317 -27.99 -5.28 7.03
CA GLY A 317 -27.97 -6.63 7.58
C GLY A 317 -26.95 -7.55 6.92
N ILE A 318 -25.90 -6.98 6.30
CA ILE A 318 -24.90 -7.74 5.55
C ILE A 318 -23.59 -7.90 6.30
N PHE A 319 -23.31 -7.09 7.33
CA PHE A 319 -22.07 -7.17 8.10
C PHE A 319 -22.32 -7.87 9.44
N LEU A 320 -21.60 -8.97 9.66
CA LEU A 320 -21.73 -9.91 10.78
C LEU A 320 -20.44 -10.00 11.58
#